data_AF-A0A0A8UTM7-F1
#
_entry.id   AF-A0A0A8UTM7-F1
#
_cell.length_a   1.000
_cell.length_b   1.000
_cell.length_c   1.000
_cell.angle_alpha   90.00
_cell.angle_beta   90.00
_cell.angle_gamma   90.00
#
_symmetry.space_group_name_H-M   'P 1'
#
loop_
_entity.id
_entity.type
_entity.pdbx_description
1 polymer ?
#
loop_
_entity_poly.entity_id
_entity_poly.type
_entity_poly.pdbx_seq_one_letter_code
_entity_poly.pdbx_strand_id
1 'polypeptide(L)' 'MERKYSKAAQKEVEKELHRYKKGTARSSSGDKVQSRKQAIAIGLSKAREKGMKAPKNPDDK' A
#
# COMPACT_ATOMS: atom_id res chain seq x y z
N MET A 1 -19.93 -10.26 2.29
CA MET A 1 -19.02 -9.35 3.01
C MET A 1 -18.45 -8.36 2.02
N GLU A 2 -18.81 -7.08 2.12
CA GLU A 2 -18.32 -6.04 1.20
C GLU A 2 -16.82 -5.81 1.47
N ARG A 3 -15.99 -5.85 0.41
CA ARG A 3 -14.55 -5.60 0.58
C ARG A 3 -14.36 -4.11 0.86
N LYS A 4 -13.62 -3.78 1.92
CA LYS A 4 -13.28 -2.38 2.29
C LYS A 4 -12.58 -1.61 1.17
N TYR A 5 -12.00 -2.30 0.19
CA TYR A 5 -11.31 -1.73 -0.95
C TYR A 5 -11.34 -2.66 -2.17
N SER A 6 -11.11 -2.08 -3.35
CA SER A 6 -11.18 -2.75 -4.64
C SER A 6 -10.15 -3.88 -4.78
N LYS A 7 -10.46 -4.84 -5.66
CA LYS A 7 -9.51 -5.90 -6.06
C LYS A 7 -8.21 -5.31 -6.63
N ALA A 8 -8.30 -4.18 -7.32
CA ALA A 8 -7.14 -3.49 -7.88
C ALA A 8 -6.23 -2.94 -6.76
N ALA A 9 -6.82 -2.31 -5.74
CA ALA A 9 -6.07 -1.86 -4.56
C ALA A 9 -5.43 -3.03 -3.79
N GLN A 10 -6.13 -4.17 -3.68
CA GLN A 10 -5.55 -5.40 -3.10
C GLN A 10 -4.29 -5.86 -3.83
N LYS A 11 -4.34 -5.91 -5.18
CA LYS A 11 -3.19 -6.28 -6.01
C LYS A 11 -2.02 -5.33 -5.83
N GLU A 12 -2.27 -4.05 -5.64
CA GLU A 12 -1.20 -3.07 -5.48
C GLU A 12 -0.49 -3.20 -4.13
N VAL A 13 -1.26 -3.44 -3.06
CA VAL A 13 -0.69 -3.79 -1.74
C VAL A 13 0.10 -5.09 -1.81
N GLU A 14 -0.40 -6.10 -2.52
CA GLU A 14 0.29 -7.38 -2.69
C GLU A 14 1.65 -7.22 -3.40
N LYS A 15 1.70 -6.43 -4.47
CA LYS A 15 2.97 -6.12 -5.16
C LYS A 15 3.96 -5.42 -4.25
N GLU A 16 3.51 -4.45 -3.46
CA GLU A 16 4.38 -3.73 -2.52
C GLU A 16 4.89 -4.67 -1.42
N LEU A 17 4.03 -5.53 -0.89
CA LEU A 17 4.41 -6.57 0.05
C LEU A 17 5.41 -7.56 -0.56
N HIS A 18 5.27 -7.89 -1.84
CA HIS A 18 6.20 -8.76 -2.54
C HIS A 18 7.60 -8.11 -2.67
N ARG A 19 7.66 -6.80 -2.97
CA ARG A 19 8.91 -6.03 -2.98
C ARG A 19 9.53 -5.94 -1.59
N TYR A 20 8.70 -5.78 -0.56
CA TYR A 20 9.14 -5.77 0.83
C TYR A 20 9.76 -7.11 1.23
N LYS A 21 9.08 -8.23 0.91
CA LYS A 21 9.62 -9.58 1.15
C LYS A 21 10.94 -9.84 0.42
N LYS A 22 11.13 -9.23 -0.75
CA LYS A 22 12.39 -9.26 -1.52
C LYS A 22 13.47 -8.29 -0.99
N GLY A 23 13.15 -7.45 -0.01
CA GLY A 23 14.07 -6.46 0.54
C GLY A 23 14.33 -5.25 -0.38
N THR A 24 13.51 -5.04 -1.41
CA THR A 24 13.67 -3.98 -2.42
C THR A 24 12.62 -2.88 -2.34
N ALA A 25 11.62 -3.00 -1.46
CA ALA A 25 10.65 -1.94 -1.23
C ALA A 25 11.32 -0.68 -0.66
N ARG A 26 10.97 0.47 -1.24
CA ARG A 26 11.48 1.79 -0.89
C ARG A 26 10.32 2.75 -0.64
N SER A 27 10.49 3.68 0.29
CA SER A 27 9.58 4.79 0.50
C SER A 27 9.70 5.81 -0.65
N SER A 28 8.77 6.76 -0.71
CA SER A 28 8.87 7.91 -1.62
C SER A 28 10.14 8.75 -1.40
N SER A 29 10.67 8.75 -0.17
CA SER A 29 11.90 9.45 0.21
C SER A 29 13.17 8.68 -0.15
N GLY A 30 13.06 7.46 -0.71
CA GLY A 30 14.20 6.62 -1.08
C GLY A 30 14.73 5.73 0.04
N ASP A 31 14.14 5.76 1.25
CA ASP A 31 14.54 4.89 2.35
C ASP A 31 14.03 3.46 2.14
N LYS A 32 14.75 2.48 2.70
CA LYS A 32 14.29 1.08 2.69
C LYS A 32 13.09 0.93 3.62
N VAL A 33 12.05 0.24 3.16
CA VAL A 33 10.87 -0.03 3.98
C VAL A 33 11.24 -1.01 5.09
N GLN A 34 11.06 -0.59 6.34
CA GLN A 34 11.48 -1.37 7.51
C GLN A 34 10.36 -2.26 8.04
N SER A 35 9.10 -1.83 7.90
CA SER A 35 7.96 -2.54 8.47
C SER A 35 6.93 -2.96 7.44
N ARG A 36 6.31 -4.12 7.67
CA ARG A 36 5.17 -4.61 6.86
C ARG A 36 4.00 -3.63 6.87
N LYS A 37 3.75 -2.96 8.00
CA LYS A 37 2.71 -1.93 8.12
C LYS A 37 2.98 -0.75 7.17
N GLN A 38 4.23 -0.31 7.09
CA GLN A 38 4.66 0.73 6.16
C GLN A 38 4.52 0.29 4.70
N ALA A 39 4.88 -0.95 4.36
CA ALA A 39 4.66 -1.49 3.01
C ALA A 39 3.17 -1.48 2.61
N ILE A 40 2.27 -1.85 3.54
CA ILE A 40 0.82 -1.80 3.31
C ILE A 40 0.36 -0.35 3.10
N ALA A 41 0.84 0.59 3.92
CA ALA A 41 0.50 2.00 3.77
C ALA A 41 0.93 2.56 2.41
N ILE A 42 2.14 2.23 1.95
CA ILE A 42 2.65 2.63 0.63
C ILE A 42 1.80 2.02 -0.48
N GLY A 43 1.46 0.73 -0.40
CA GLY A 43 0.61 0.06 -1.37
C GLY A 43 -0.81 0.66 -1.45
N LEU A 44 -1.38 1.02 -0.31
CA LEU A 44 -2.68 1.72 -0.24
C LEU A 44 -2.58 3.16 -0.78
N SER A 45 -1.48 3.87 -0.53
CA SER A 45 -1.24 5.20 -1.09
C SER A 45 -1.19 5.17 -2.61
N LYS A 46 -0.40 4.24 -3.20
CA LYS A 46 -0.31 4.03 -4.65
C LYS A 46 -1.66 3.67 -5.26
N ALA A 47 -2.47 2.88 -4.55
CA ALA A 47 -3.82 2.56 -5.01
C ALA A 47 -4.73 3.81 -5.07
N ARG A 48 -4.64 4.70 -4.07
CA ARG A 48 -5.39 5.98 -4.06
C ARG A 48 -4.92 6.91 -5.17
N GLU A 49 -3.63 7.06 -5.38
CA GLU A 49 -3.06 7.87 -6.47
C GLU A 49 -3.54 7.39 -7.85
N LYS A 50 -3.78 6.09 -7.99
CA LYS A 50 -4.36 5.49 -9.21
C LYS A 50 -5.88 5.58 -9.31
N GLY A 51 -6.55 6.30 -8.39
CA GLY A 51 -8.00 6.46 -8.37
C GLY A 51 -8.76 5.18 -7.97
N MET A 52 -8.10 4.19 -7.37
CA MET A 52 -8.76 2.95 -6.96
C MET A 52 -9.53 3.16 -5.65
N LYS A 53 -10.67 2.45 -5.49
CA LYS A 53 -11.37 2.40 -4.19
C LYS A 53 -10.44 1.78 -3.14
N ALA A 54 -9.96 2.60 -2.21
CA ALA A 54 -9.09 2.23 -1.10
C ALA A 54 -9.67 2.82 0.20
N PRO A 55 -9.39 2.24 1.38
CA PRO A 55 -9.86 2.80 2.64
C PRO A 55 -9.19 4.16 2.86
N LYS A 56 -9.85 5.07 3.58
CA LYS A 56 -9.23 6.35 3.98
C LYS A 56 -8.06 6.10 4.94
N ASN A 57 -7.10 7.03 4.99
CA ASN A 57 -6.10 6.97 6.04
C ASN A 57 -6.82 7.18 7.39
N PRO A 58 -6.45 6.44 8.44
CA PRO A 58 -7.03 6.66 9.76
C PRO A 58 -6.69 8.05 10.32
N ASP A 59 -5.64 8.68 9.81
CA ASP A 59 -5.18 10.01 10.20
C ASP A 59 -5.80 11.16 9.38
N ASP A 60 -6.56 10.86 8.32
CA ASP A 60 -7.44 11.83 7.65
C ASP A 60 -8.67 12.05 8.57
N LYS A 61 -8.57 12.99 9.52
CA LYS A 61 -9.73 13.51 10.26
C LYS A 61 -10.45 14.58 9.46
#